data_AF-M7WJ84-F1
#
_entry.id   AF-M7WJ84-F1
#
_cell.length_a   1.000
_cell.length_b   1.000
_cell.length_c   1.000
_cell.angle_alpha   90.00
_cell.angle_beta   90.00
_cell.angle_gamma   90.00
#
_symmetry.space_group_name_H-M   'P 1'
#
loop_
_entity.id
_entity.type
_entity.pdbx_description
1 polymer ?
#
loop_
_entity_poly.entity_id
_entity_poly.type
_entity_poly.pdbx_seq_one_letter_code
_entity_poly.pdbx_strand_id
1 'polypeptide(L)' 'MAMAGFQSQDKQIAKAVALATEKFMFEVITDAQAYGLTHLHSHSAIKPVTTMTLEDVASALKDRGINVKRPDFVVEQTIN' A
#
# COMPACT_ATOMS: atom_id res chain seq x y z
N MET A 1 10.15 9.58 15.04
CA MET A 1 10.08 9.17 16.46
C MET A 1 9.43 10.22 17.35
N ALA A 2 9.73 11.52 17.19
CA ALA A 2 9.13 12.59 18.01
C ALA A 2 7.59 12.65 17.96
N MET A 3 6.97 12.45 16.79
CA MET A 3 5.51 12.39 16.65
C MET A 3 4.87 11.18 17.37
N ALA A 4 5.63 10.12 17.61
CA ALA A 4 5.19 8.93 18.33
C ALA A 4 5.56 8.98 19.83
N GLY A 5 6.11 10.10 20.32
CA GLY A 5 6.56 10.26 21.71
C GLY A 5 7.79 9.43 22.09
N PHE A 6 8.46 8.79 21.11
CA PHE A 6 9.64 7.96 21.37
C PHE A 6 10.92 8.78 21.16
N GLN A 7 11.79 8.83 22.16
CA GLN A 7 13.11 9.45 22.04
C GLN A 7 14.17 8.45 22.53
N SER A 8 15.08 8.08 21.64
CA SER A 8 16.24 7.23 21.96
C SER A 8 17.52 7.96 21.59
N GLN A 9 18.52 7.89 22.46
CA GLN A 9 19.86 8.41 22.17
C GLN A 9 20.67 7.45 21.28
N ASP A 10 20.27 6.18 21.22
CA ASP A 10 20.91 5.18 20.39
C ASP A 10 20.40 5.24 18.94
N LYS A 11 21.31 5.60 18.03
CA LYS A 11 21.05 5.67 16.59
C LYS A 11 20.72 4.31 15.99
N GLN A 12 21.15 3.21 16.60
CA GLN A 12 20.85 1.86 16.11
C GLN A 12 19.36 1.55 16.19
N ILE A 13 18.68 1.98 17.26
CA ILE A 13 17.24 1.77 17.43
C ILE A 13 16.46 2.53 16.35
N ALA A 14 16.87 3.78 16.05
CA ALA A 14 16.27 4.54 14.96
C ALA A 14 16.46 3.85 13.59
N LYS A 15 17.65 3.30 13.32
CA LYS A 15 17.93 2.54 12.09
C LYS A 15 17.13 1.24 12.03
N ALA A 16 17.00 0.53 13.14
CA ALA A 16 16.25 -0.72 13.21
C ALA A 16 14.77 -0.51 12.87
N VAL A 17 14.14 0.55 13.42
CA VAL A 17 12.75 0.87 13.10
C VAL A 17 12.60 1.36 11.66
N ALA A 18 13.57 2.11 11.14
CA ALA A 18 13.57 2.51 9.72
C ALA A 18 13.62 1.27 8.80
N LEU A 19 14.54 0.34 9.04
CA LEU A 19 14.64 -0.92 8.30
C LEU A 19 13.38 -1.79 8.43
N ALA A 20 12.80 -1.85 9.63
CA ALA A 20 11.55 -2.59 9.83
C ALA A 20 10.39 -1.98 9.03
N THR A 21 10.31 -0.65 8.97
CA THR A 21 9.30 0.06 8.18
C THR A 21 9.52 -0.17 6.68
N GLU A 22 10.75 -0.11 6.22
CA GLU A 22 11.11 -0.38 4.82
C GLU A 22 10.77 -1.82 4.43
N LYS A 23 11.12 -2.81 5.27
CA LYS A 23 10.75 -4.21 5.06
C LYS A 23 9.24 -4.39 4.99
N PHE A 24 8.50 -3.80 5.91
CA PHE A 24 7.04 -3.88 5.92
C PHE A 24 6.43 -3.34 4.62
N MET A 25 6.86 -2.16 4.18
CA MET A 25 6.39 -1.58 2.92
C MET A 25 6.74 -2.45 1.73
N PHE A 26 7.95 -3.04 1.71
CA PHE A 26 8.39 -3.91 0.62
C PHE A 26 7.54 -5.18 0.52
N GLU A 27 7.17 -5.78 1.66
CA GLU A 27 6.27 -6.93 1.67
C GLU A 27 4.88 -6.55 1.13
N VAL A 28 4.29 -5.43 1.56
CA VAL A 28 2.97 -4.97 1.07
C VAL A 28 2.99 -4.69 -0.44
N ILE A 29 4.05 -4.06 -0.95
CA ILE A 29 4.18 -3.79 -2.40
C ILE A 29 4.33 -5.10 -3.18
N THR A 30 5.10 -6.04 -2.66
CA THR A 30 5.28 -7.36 -3.29
C THR A 30 3.95 -8.10 -3.38
N ASP A 31 3.18 -8.10 -2.30
CA ASP A 31 1.85 -8.71 -2.25
C ASP A 31 0.89 -8.02 -3.24
N ALA A 32 0.85 -6.68 -3.26
CA ALA A 32 0.02 -5.91 -4.19
C ALA A 32 0.41 -6.13 -5.66
N GLN A 33 1.71 -6.21 -5.96
CA GLN A 33 2.19 -6.49 -7.32
C GLN A 33 1.75 -7.88 -7.81
N ALA A 34 1.70 -8.87 -6.91
CA ALA A 34 1.19 -10.20 -7.24
C ALA A 34 -0.29 -10.14 -7.63
N TYR A 35 -1.12 -9.38 -6.89
CA TYR A 35 -2.52 -9.14 -7.25
C TYR A 35 -2.63 -8.48 -8.64
N GLY A 36 -1.86 -7.43 -8.92
CA GLY A 36 -1.88 -6.73 -10.21
C GLY A 36 -1.51 -7.62 -11.40
N LEU A 37 -0.58 -8.58 -11.24
CA LEU A 37 -0.23 -9.53 -12.29
C LEU A 37 -1.36 -10.51 -12.62
N THR A 38 -2.17 -10.92 -11.63
CA THR A 38 -3.32 -11.81 -11.88
C THR A 38 -4.39 -11.14 -12.76
N HIS A 39 -4.53 -9.82 -12.66
CA HIS A 39 -5.44 -9.02 -13.46
C HIS A 39 -4.93 -8.72 -14.88
N LEU A 40 -3.63 -8.93 -15.14
CA LEU A 40 -2.98 -8.62 -16.41
C LEU A 40 -2.88 -9.82 -17.38
N HIS A 41 -3.74 -10.84 -17.25
CA HIS A 41 -3.93 -11.89 -18.26
C HIS A 41 -4.58 -11.34 -19.56
N SER A 42 -4.00 -10.30 -20.13
CA SER A 42 -4.42 -9.72 -21.40
C SER A 42 -3.52 -10.24 -22.52
N HIS A 43 -4.12 -10.94 -23.49
CA HIS A 43 -3.47 -11.43 -24.71
C HIS A 43 -3.18 -10.26 -25.67
N SER A 44 -2.37 -9.29 -25.26
CA SER A 44 -1.99 -8.14 -26.09
C SER A 44 -0.50 -8.15 -26.39
N ALA A 45 -0.14 -7.96 -27.66
CA ALA A 45 1.24 -7.96 -28.15
C ALA A 45 2.09 -6.76 -27.68
N ILE A 46 1.46 -5.80 -26.99
CA ILE A 46 2.11 -4.62 -26.41
C ILE A 46 2.32 -4.91 -24.92
N LYS A 47 3.58 -4.85 -24.45
CA LYS A 47 3.91 -5.00 -23.02
C LYS A 47 3.11 -3.94 -22.23
N PRO A 48 2.15 -4.34 -21.38
CA PRO A 48 1.40 -3.37 -20.59
C PRO A 48 2.34 -2.73 -19.56
N VAL A 49 2.21 -1.42 -19.37
CA VAL A 49 2.88 -0.73 -18.26
C VAL A 49 2.24 -1.22 -16.97
N THR A 50 3.01 -1.91 -16.13
CA THR A 50 2.54 -2.37 -14.83
C THR A 50 2.22 -1.17 -13.97
N THR A 51 0.93 -0.98 -13.67
CA THR A 51 0.43 0.06 -12.78
C THR A 51 -0.16 -0.62 -11.56
N MET A 52 0.21 -0.17 -10.36
CA MET A 52 -0.38 -0.67 -9.13
C MET A 52 -1.71 0.06 -8.89
N THR A 53 -2.82 -0.66 -8.91
CA THR A 53 -4.15 -0.09 -8.73
C THR A 53 -4.55 -0.05 -7.26
N LEU A 54 -5.56 0.77 -6.93
CA LEU A 54 -6.12 0.81 -5.58
C LEU A 54 -6.77 -0.51 -5.15
N GLU A 55 -7.25 -1.32 -6.09
CA GLU A 55 -7.78 -2.67 -5.81
C GLU A 55 -6.67 -3.63 -5.37
N ASP A 56 -5.51 -3.58 -6.03
CA ASP A 56 -4.35 -4.41 -5.70
C ASP A 56 -3.85 -4.12 -4.27
N VAL A 57 -3.75 -2.83 -3.93
CA VAL A 57 -3.31 -2.37 -2.61
C VAL A 57 -4.37 -2.66 -1.54
N ALA A 58 -5.65 -2.45 -1.83
CA ALA A 58 -6.73 -2.75 -0.89
C ALA A 58 -6.78 -4.25 -0.57
N SER A 59 -6.53 -5.10 -1.56
CA SER A 59 -6.48 -6.56 -1.39
C SER A 59 -5.29 -6.97 -0.53
N ALA A 60 -4.08 -6.47 -0.82
CA ALA A 60 -2.89 -6.74 -0.01
C ALA A 60 -2.99 -6.24 1.45
N LEU A 61 -3.67 -5.12 1.67
CA LEU A 61 -3.89 -4.56 3.02
C LEU A 61 -5.01 -5.27 3.79
N LYS A 62 -6.02 -5.79 3.09
CA LYS A 62 -7.11 -6.57 3.70
C LYS A 62 -6.59 -7.83 4.39
N ASP A 63 -5.62 -8.51 3.79
CA ASP A 63 -4.97 -9.71 4.36
C ASP A 63 -4.23 -9.40 5.67
N ARG A 64 -3.83 -8.14 5.87
CA ARG A 64 -3.19 -7.63 7.10
C ARG A 64 -4.18 -6.98 8.07
N GLY A 65 -5.49 -7.09 7.82
CA GLY A 65 -6.55 -6.54 8.68
C GLY A 65 -6.78 -5.02 8.54
N ILE A 66 -6.21 -4.39 7.51
CA ILE A 66 -6.35 -2.96 7.25
C ILE A 66 -7.48 -2.76 6.24
N ASN A 67 -8.54 -2.06 6.65
CA ASN A 67 -9.68 -1.77 5.79
C ASN A 67 -9.51 -0.44 5.03
N VAL A 68 -9.26 -0.52 3.73
CA VAL A 68 -9.18 0.67 2.86
C VAL A 68 -10.59 1.08 2.45
N LYS A 69 -11.06 2.23 2.94
CA LYS A 69 -12.36 2.79 2.53
C LYS A 69 -12.21 3.48 1.18
N ARG A 70 -12.61 2.80 0.11
CA ARG A 70 -12.72 3.40 -1.24
C ARG A 70 -14.17 3.84 -1.48
N PRO A 71 -14.48 5.14 -1.50
CA PRO A 71 -15.71 5.61 -2.10
C PRO A 71 -15.56 5.55 -3.63
N ASP A 72 -16.45 4.83 -4.32
CA ASP A 72 -16.41 4.72 -5.78
C ASP A 72 -16.74 6.03 -6.50
N PHE A 73 -17.53 6.88 -5.83
CA PHE A 73 -17.88 8.23 -6.24
C PHE A 73 -18.35 9.00 -4.99
N VAL A 74 -17.94 10.26 -4.87
CA VAL A 74 -18.51 11.16 -3.86
C VAL A 74 -19.61 11.93 -4.58
N VAL A 75 -20.87 11.60 -4.31
CA VAL A 75 -21.99 12.45 -4.74
C VAL A 75 -21.94 13.72 -3.90
N GLU A 76 -21.61 14.84 -4.52
CA GLU A 76 -21.75 16.16 -3.90
C GLU A 76 -23.25 16.37 -3.61
N GLN A 77 -23.67 16.18 -2.36
CA GLN A 77 -25.00 16.59 -1.94
C GLN A 77 -25.02 18.11 -1.90
N THR A 78 -25.45 18.74 -3.00
CA THR A 78 -25.86 20.13 -3.02
C THR A 78 -26.94 20.31 -1.96
N ILE A 79 -26.59 21.01 -0.89
CA ILE A 79 -27.50 21.41 0.16
C ILE A 79 -28.44 22.46 -0.45
N ASN A 80 -29.73 22.13 -0.58
CA ASN A 80 -30.83 23.06 -0.82
C ASN A 80 -31.94 22.77 0.19
#